data_AF-A0A535Q931-F1
#
_entry.id   AF-A0A535Q931-F1
#
_cell.length_a   1.000
_cell.length_b   1.000
_cell.length_c   1.000
_cell.angle_alpha   90.00
_cell.angle_beta   90.00
_cell.angle_gamma   90.00
#
_symmetry.space_group_name_H-M   'P 1'
#
loop_
_entity.id
_entity.type
_entity.pdbx_description
1 polymer ?
#
loop_
_entity_poly.entity_id
_entity_poly.type
_entity_poly.pdbx_seq_one_letter_code
_entity_poly.pdbx_strand_id
1 'polypeptide(L)'
;MPPDLPRYFERRADGFRHAAAGGLWLAPLVYLETARFGPGWYGKVVSADPARLLAWATSKGIPPRALQVKSLPDVDMPRSRRRRLPGYHIDLWGARLALAYDPMRLARVRGLSSGRSPSGQSR
;
A
#
# COMPACT_ATOMS: atom_id res chain seq x y z
N MET A 1 -24.30 -3.57 3.31
CA MET A 1 -23.46 -2.40 2.99
C MET A 1 -22.30 -2.87 2.12
N PRO A 2 -22.02 -2.23 0.97
CA PRO A 2 -20.83 -2.56 0.20
C PRO A 2 -19.56 -2.29 1.02
N PRO A 3 -18.48 -3.06 0.82
CA PRO A 3 -17.22 -2.83 1.51
C PRO A 3 -16.62 -1.48 1.10
N ASP A 4 -16.04 -0.78 2.08
CA ASP A 4 -15.37 0.50 1.80
C ASP A 4 -14.22 0.32 0.81
N LEU A 5 -14.00 1.36 0.00
CA LEU A 5 -12.89 1.40 -0.94
C LEU A 5 -11.65 2.04 -0.30
N PRO A 6 -10.44 1.49 -0.51
CA PRO A 6 -9.20 2.11 -0.10
C PRO A 6 -9.02 3.49 -0.73
N ARG A 7 -8.68 4.48 0.10
CA ARG A 7 -8.49 5.87 -0.33
C ARG A 7 -7.01 6.22 -0.46
N TYR A 8 -6.65 6.86 -1.55
CA TYR A 8 -5.33 7.45 -1.74
C TYR A 8 -5.28 8.87 -1.16
N PHE A 9 -4.10 9.24 -0.66
CA PHE A 9 -3.78 10.59 -0.19
C PHE A 9 -2.45 11.03 -0.76
N GLU A 10 -2.34 12.29 -1.16
CA GLU A 10 -1.09 12.88 -1.67
C GLU A 10 -0.01 12.91 -0.58
N ARG A 11 -0.38 13.35 0.63
CA ARG A 11 0.53 13.37 1.76
C ARG A 11 0.42 12.07 2.55
N ARG A 12 1.58 11.46 2.81
CA ARG A 12 1.67 10.22 3.58
C ARG A 12 1.11 10.37 5.00
N ALA A 13 1.27 11.55 5.61
CA ALA A 13 0.72 11.84 6.94
C ALA A 13 -0.80 11.70 6.97
N ASP A 14 -1.52 12.20 5.96
CA ASP A 14 -2.99 12.12 5.92
C ASP A 14 -3.46 10.67 5.76
N GLY A 15 -2.73 9.89 4.97
CA GLY A 15 -2.95 8.44 4.90
C GLY A 15 -2.74 7.72 6.23
N PHE A 16 -1.71 8.09 6.99
CA PHE A 16 -1.49 7.54 8.34
C PHE A 16 -2.62 7.92 9.30
N ARG A 17 -3.07 9.18 9.31
CA ARG A 17 -4.22 9.62 10.13
C ARG A 17 -5.47 8.84 9.78
N HIS A 18 -5.77 8.74 8.49
CA HIS A 18 -6.94 8.01 8.00
C HIS A 18 -6.90 6.55 8.41
N ALA A 19 -5.77 5.88 8.24
CA ALA A 19 -5.58 4.49 8.67
C ALA A 19 -5.72 4.33 10.19
N ALA A 20 -5.11 5.23 10.98
CA ALA A 20 -5.19 5.22 12.43
C ALA A 20 -6.63 5.40 12.95
N ALA A 21 -7.46 6.17 12.24
CA ALA A 21 -8.88 6.33 12.52
C ALA A 21 -9.75 5.13 12.05
N GLY A 22 -9.15 4.03 11.58
CA GLY A 22 -9.85 2.84 11.09
C GLY A 22 -10.24 2.89 9.61
N GLY A 23 -9.87 3.95 8.89
CA GLY A 23 -10.06 4.05 7.44
C GLY A 23 -9.14 3.09 6.65
N LEU A 24 -9.47 2.85 5.39
CA LEU A 24 -8.66 2.05 4.48
C LEU A 24 -7.75 2.95 3.67
N TRP A 25 -6.47 3.01 4.02
CA TRP A 25 -5.50 3.81 3.28
C TRP A 25 -4.80 3.01 2.19
N LEU A 26 -4.94 3.46 0.94
CA LEU A 26 -4.14 3.01 -0.19
C LEU A 26 -2.78 3.73 -0.20
N ALA A 27 -1.73 3.03 0.23
CA ALA A 27 -0.40 3.61 0.32
C ALA A 27 0.17 3.96 -1.06
N PRO A 28 1.11 4.92 -1.17
CA PRO A 28 1.83 5.17 -2.41
C PRO A 28 2.55 3.91 -2.91
N LEU A 29 2.59 3.74 -4.24
CA LEU A 29 3.36 2.67 -4.87
C LEU A 29 4.86 2.88 -4.66
N VAL A 30 5.58 1.80 -4.44
CA VAL A 30 7.04 1.78 -4.33
C VAL A 30 7.56 0.74 -5.32
N TYR A 31 8.60 1.08 -6.09
CA TYR A 31 9.31 0.09 -6.89
C TYR A 31 10.35 -0.59 -6.01
N LEU A 32 10.30 -1.91 -5.89
CA LEU A 32 11.32 -2.69 -5.20
C LEU A 32 12.18 -3.40 -6.24
N GLU A 33 13.49 -3.18 -6.20
CA GLU A 33 14.46 -3.88 -7.05
C GLU A 33 14.73 -5.31 -6.53
N THR A 34 14.65 -5.50 -5.22
CA THR A 34 14.83 -6.78 -4.55
C THR A 34 13.59 -7.12 -3.72
N ALA A 35 12.75 -8.01 -4.25
CA ALA A 35 11.56 -8.50 -3.56
C ALA A 35 11.36 -10.00 -3.77
N ARG A 36 10.55 -10.62 -2.91
CA ARG A 36 10.24 -12.06 -2.92
C ARG A 36 9.78 -12.59 -4.29
N PHE A 37 9.16 -11.73 -5.10
CA PHE A 37 8.59 -12.09 -6.40
C PHE A 37 9.33 -11.43 -7.58
N GLY A 38 10.60 -11.04 -7.38
CA GLY A 38 11.39 -10.30 -8.35
C GLY A 38 11.16 -8.78 -8.29
N PRO A 39 11.85 -7.99 -9.13
CA PRO A 39 11.70 -6.55 -9.17
C PRO A 39 10.30 -6.14 -9.65
N GLY A 40 9.74 -5.07 -9.08
CA GLY A 40 8.44 -4.58 -9.50
C GLY A 40 7.77 -3.57 -8.58
N TRP A 41 6.63 -3.09 -9.03
CA TRP A 41 5.78 -2.20 -8.26
C TRP A 41 5.08 -2.93 -7.13
N TYR A 42 5.10 -2.31 -5.96
CA TYR A 42 4.53 -2.78 -4.72
C TYR A 42 3.59 -1.73 -4.15
N GLY A 43 2.43 -2.19 -3.69
CA GLY A 43 1.45 -1.38 -3.01
C GLY A 43 0.96 -2.07 -1.75
N LYS A 44 0.14 -1.35 -0.98
CA LYS A 44 -0.54 -1.94 0.17
C LYS A 44 -1.75 -1.12 0.58
N VAL A 45 -2.70 -1.80 1.20
CA VAL A 45 -3.80 -1.18 1.94
C VAL A 45 -3.53 -1.32 3.43
N VAL A 46 -3.72 -0.25 4.18
CA VAL A 46 -3.34 -0.12 5.59
C VAL A 46 -4.53 0.38 6.40
N SER A 47 -4.76 -0.21 7.58
CA SER A 47 -5.78 0.26 8.53
C SER A 47 -5.44 -0.14 9.96
N ALA A 48 -5.94 0.61 10.94
CA ALA A 48 -6.01 0.19 12.34
C ALA A 48 -7.23 -0.70 12.62
N ASP A 49 -8.22 -0.75 11.72
CA ASP A 49 -9.40 -1.61 11.81
C ASP A 49 -9.18 -2.89 10.98
N PRO A 50 -8.81 -4.03 11.63
CA PRO A 50 -8.55 -5.27 10.92
C PRO A 50 -9.82 -5.85 10.29
N ALA A 51 -10.99 -5.63 10.89
CA ALA A 51 -12.25 -6.16 10.38
C ALA A 51 -12.64 -5.49 9.06
N ARG A 52 -12.52 -4.16 8.99
CA ARG A 52 -12.76 -3.41 7.75
C ARG A 52 -11.77 -3.79 6.66
N LEU A 53 -10.48 -3.95 7.01
CA LEU A 53 -9.46 -4.36 6.05
C LEU A 53 -9.72 -5.78 5.51
N LEU A 54 -10.11 -6.72 6.37
CA LEU A 54 -10.48 -8.08 5.98
C LEU A 54 -11.75 -8.14 5.13
N ALA A 55 -12.76 -7.32 5.45
CA ALA A 55 -14.00 -7.25 4.66
C ALA A 55 -13.70 -6.78 3.22
N TRP A 56 -12.90 -5.73 3.07
CA TRP A 56 -12.43 -5.29 1.76
C TRP A 56 -11.61 -6.39 1.05
N ALA A 57 -10.67 -7.02 1.74
CA ALA A 57 -9.84 -8.08 1.17
C ALA A 57 -10.67 -9.24 0.62
N THR A 58 -11.63 -9.71 1.42
CA THR A 58 -12.55 -10.80 1.07
C THR A 58 -13.36 -10.44 -0.17
N SER A 59 -13.84 -9.21 -0.27
CA SER A 59 -14.56 -8.72 -1.46
C SER A 59 -13.73 -8.71 -2.75
N LYS A 60 -12.39 -8.73 -2.63
CA LYS A 60 -11.44 -8.80 -3.75
C LYS A 60 -10.87 -10.20 -3.96
N GLY A 61 -11.39 -11.22 -3.27
CA GLY A 61 -10.87 -12.60 -3.33
C GLY A 61 -9.47 -12.74 -2.71
N ILE A 62 -9.05 -11.80 -1.86
CA ILE A 62 -7.78 -11.89 -1.13
C ILE A 62 -8.00 -12.72 0.14
N PRO A 63 -7.24 -13.80 0.37
CA PRO A 63 -7.48 -14.69 1.50
C PRO A 63 -7.10 -14.01 2.83
N PRO A 64 -7.79 -14.32 3.95
CA PRO A 64 -7.53 -13.69 5.26
C PRO A 64 -6.07 -13.77 5.74
N ARG A 65 -5.36 -14.84 5.39
CA ARG A 65 -3.93 -15.02 5.69
C ARG A 65 -2.99 -13.97 5.07
N ALA A 66 -3.50 -13.14 4.15
CA ALA A 66 -2.75 -12.02 3.59
C ALA A 66 -2.69 -10.80 4.54
N LEU A 67 -3.54 -10.76 5.56
CA LEU A 67 -3.50 -9.76 6.61
C LEU A 67 -2.21 -9.92 7.43
N GLN A 68 -1.44 -8.85 7.54
CA GLN A 68 -0.23 -8.83 8.36
C GLN A 68 -0.35 -7.74 9.42
N VAL A 69 0.09 -8.07 10.63
CA VAL A 69 0.16 -7.11 11.75
C VAL A 69 1.34 -6.16 11.51
N LYS A 70 1.10 -4.86 11.71
CA LYS A 70 2.14 -3.84 11.64
C LYS A 70 1.79 -2.64 12.49
N SER A 71 2.78 -2.02 13.13
CA SER A 71 2.51 -0.77 13.83
C SER A 71 2.40 0.43 12.88
N LEU A 72 1.50 1.36 13.20
CA LEU A 72 1.37 2.66 12.53
C LEU A 72 2.07 3.75 13.35
N PRO A 73 2.77 4.70 12.71
CA PRO A 73 3.24 5.89 13.39
C PRO A 73 2.05 6.80 13.76
N ASP A 74 1.97 7.24 15.01
CA ASP A 74 1.04 8.31 15.41
C ASP A 74 1.56 9.66 14.89
N VAL A 75 1.14 10.05 13.69
CA VAL A 75 1.69 11.22 13.01
C VAL A 75 1.25 12.57 13.60
N ASP A 76 0.26 12.56 14.49
CA ASP A 76 -0.20 13.74 15.21
C ASP A 76 0.67 14.05 16.43
N MET A 77 1.48 13.08 16.87
CA MET A 77 2.54 13.33 17.86
C MET A 77 3.82 13.90 17.23
N PRO A 78 4.54 14.79 17.96
CA PRO A 78 5.87 15.25 17.58
C PRO A 78 6.81 14.10 17.27
N ARG A 79 7.66 14.26 16.25
CA ARG A 79 8.54 13.19 15.75
C ARG A 79 9.43 12.58 16.85
N SER A 80 9.91 13.40 17.80
CA SER A 80 10.77 12.98 18.91
C SER A 80 10.07 12.12 19.97
N ARG A 81 8.73 12.14 20.03
CA ARG A 81 7.91 11.39 21.01
C ARG A 81 6.85 10.52 20.33
N ARG A 82 7.04 10.23 19.05
CA ARG A 82 6.03 9.57 18.22
C ARG A 82 5.83 8.13 18.67
N ARG A 83 4.65 7.83 19.21
CA ARG A 83 4.27 6.47 19.57
C ARG A 83 3.88 5.62 18.35
N ARG A 84 3.75 4.33 18.60
CA ARG A 84 3.33 3.31 17.63
C ARG A 84 1.93 2.83 18.00
N LEU A 85 1.00 2.91 17.05
CA LEU A 85 -0.36 2.43 17.19
C LEU A 85 -0.48 1.01 16.61
N PRO A 86 -1.41 0.18 17.08
CA PRO A 86 -1.78 -1.06 16.40
C PRO A 86 -2.19 -0.80 14.96
N GLY A 87 -1.91 -1.75 14.07
CA GLY A 87 -2.28 -1.64 12.67
C GLY A 87 -2.07 -2.92 11.90
N TYR A 88 -2.59 -2.90 10.69
CA TYR A 88 -2.62 -4.03 9.79
C TYR A 88 -2.41 -3.56 8.36
N HIS A 89 -1.82 -4.41 7.54
CA HIS A 89 -1.75 -4.18 6.10
C HIS A 89 -2.06 -5.43 5.29
N ILE A 90 -2.36 -5.21 4.02
CA ILE A 90 -2.36 -6.24 2.98
C ILE A 90 -1.43 -5.78 1.86
N ASP A 91 -0.46 -6.62 1.55
CA ASP A 91 0.52 -6.40 0.50
C ASP A 91 -0.09 -6.68 -0.88
N LEU A 92 0.13 -5.76 -1.82
CA LEU A 92 -0.33 -5.85 -3.19
C LEU A 92 0.88 -5.88 -4.13
N TRP A 93 0.92 -6.92 -4.96
CA TRP A 93 1.97 -7.14 -5.95
C TRP A 93 1.37 -7.67 -7.26
N GLY A 94 2.02 -7.37 -8.38
CA GLY A 94 1.63 -7.89 -9.70
C GLY A 94 0.16 -7.59 -10.02
N ALA A 95 -0.61 -8.62 -10.36
CA ALA A 95 -2.04 -8.49 -10.69
C ALA A 95 -2.88 -7.94 -9.52
N ARG A 96 -2.48 -8.14 -8.26
CA ARG A 96 -3.24 -7.64 -7.09
C ARG A 96 -3.22 -6.12 -6.98
N LEU A 97 -2.29 -5.43 -7.64
CA LEU A 97 -2.32 -3.97 -7.70
C LEU A 97 -3.61 -3.46 -8.36
N ALA A 98 -4.11 -4.14 -9.39
CA ALA A 98 -5.34 -3.76 -10.08
C ALA A 98 -6.61 -3.90 -9.22
N LEU A 99 -6.53 -4.58 -8.06
CA LEU A 99 -7.66 -4.71 -7.13
C LEU A 99 -7.92 -3.43 -6.33
N ALA A 100 -6.95 -2.51 -6.29
CA ALA A 100 -7.00 -1.31 -5.45
C ALA A 100 -6.57 -0.02 -6.16
N TYR A 101 -5.62 -0.10 -7.10
CA TYR A 101 -5.09 1.08 -7.80
C TYR A 101 -5.79 1.31 -9.13
N ASP A 102 -6.03 2.59 -9.43
CA ASP A 102 -6.52 3.06 -10.73
C ASP A 102 -5.62 2.54 -11.87
N PRO A 103 -6.19 1.90 -12.92
CA PRO A 103 -5.47 1.46 -14.11
C PRO A 103 -4.61 2.56 -14.76
N MET A 104 -5.09 3.81 -14.83
CA MET A 104 -4.33 4.93 -15.41
C MET A 104 -3.09 5.25 -14.57
N ARG A 105 -3.23 5.16 -13.25
CA ARG A 105 -2.10 5.34 -12.33
C ARG A 105 -1.09 4.22 -12.49
N LEU A 106 -1.54 2.97 -12.62
CA LEU A 106 -0.67 1.82 -12.86
C LEU A 106 0.07 1.92 -14.20
N ALA A 107 -0.61 2.39 -15.25
CA ALA A 107 0.01 2.64 -16.55
C ALA A 107 1.10 3.72 -16.48
N ARG A 108 0.83 4.84 -15.79
CA ARG A 108 1.80 5.92 -15.62
C ARG A 108 3.08 5.45 -14.94
N VAL A 109 2.96 4.69 -13.85
CA VAL A 109 4.16 4.21 -13.11
C VAL A 109 4.94 3.15 -13.90
N ARG A 110 4.26 2.32 -14.71
CA ARG A 110 4.93 1.37 -15.62
C ARG A 110 5.66 2.09 -16.76
N GLY A 111 5.06 3.13 -17.33
CA GLY A 111 5.67 3.95 -18.39
C GLY A 111 6.99 4.62 -17.95
N LEU A 112 7.08 5.03 -16.69
CA LEU A 112 8.32 5.56 -16.09
C LEU A 112 9.41 4.49 -15.93
N SER A 113 9.04 3.23 -15.67
CA SER A 113 9.98 2.12 -15.54
C SER A 113 10.58 1.69 -16.88
N SER A 114 9.81 1.78 -17.97
CA SER A 114 10.28 1.47 -19.33
C SER A 114 11.27 2.48 -19.93
N GLY A 115 11.51 3.62 -19.26
CA GLY A 115 12.52 4.60 -19.66
C GLY A 115 13.92 4.35 -19.10
N ARG A 116 14.12 3.36 -18.22
CA ARG A 116 15.43 2.94 -17.71
C ARG A 116 15.93 1.74 -18.53
N SER A 117 16.37 1.99 -19.76
CA SER A 117 17.25 1.05 -20.47
C SER A 117 18.56 0.94 -19.70
N PRO A 118 19.09 -0.28 -19.44
CA PRO A 118 20.45 -0.41 -18.96
C PRO A 118 21.37 -0.09 -20.14
N SER A 119 21.85 1.15 -20.21
CA SER A 119 23.04 1.46 -20.98
C SER A 119 24.18 0.67 -20.36
N GLY A 120 24.46 -0.51 -20.92
CA GLY A 120 25.68 -1.24 -20.64
C GLY A 120 26.86 -0.34 -20.93
N GLN A 121 27.68 -0.07 -19.92
CA GLN A 121 29.06 0.35 -20.13
C GLN A 121 29.91 -0.89 -19.96
N SER A 122 30.23 -1.51 -21.09
CA SER A 122 31.45 -2.31 -21.22
C SER A 122 32.64 -1.40 -20.99
N ARG A 123 33.52 -1.80 -20.08
CA ARG A 123 34.95 -1.49 -20.13
C ARG A 123 35.69 -2.81 -20.01
#